data_AF-A0A2E4XWQ3-F1
#
_entry.id   AF-A0A2E4XWQ3-F1
#
_cell.length_a   1.000
_cell.length_b   1.000
_cell.length_c   1.000
_cell.angle_alpha   90.00
_cell.angle_beta   90.00
_cell.angle_gamma   90.00
#
_symmetry.space_group_name_H-M   'P 1'
#
loop_
_entity.id
_entity.type
_entity.pdbx_description
1 polymer ?
#
loop_
_entity_poly.entity_id
_entity_poly.type
_entity_poly.pdbx_seq_one_letter_code
_entity_poly.pdbx_strand_id
1 'polypeptide(L)'
;MTEEARVAVLIATTNGPVEVQRITEEDPDIDSVVCLAGKAKPLPISGAYHDFVRQPSGVLQRDFGHAAYRVDLSATIEDGYSWQFGLYLAHALHAAGRLASTIDDATHVVFATGEVNIDLDVLGIDHVSAKLESLREQASEYRIQHKTVGIFLPEANADDLEASAHLDGVEIVRCSHVRDALGSLPFELAPISQESAPPPKPPAVLSAHSSDSPPRRRSLMGIISALLLLGIGGATGYVWLVSEVAPWEALEQAGRYKSLHHALETASRADTKERIKASFYRKFVAADRPNKDNLRIRLIEHRAPDGESCAAVRFGVAETVRHESGRLTERQFEASRFKGLCSLEFIAEADNAETYLWGRYSRWASGETEISDTVRLGPSRTALRWKIELPRRLRADFDMEVVVIASDRPVDGSAGWAGEHVPEIGPKSTAQSRLKAAATLAKRGIAYTDATLKLLR
;
A
#
# COMPACT_ATOMS: atom_id res chain seq x y z
N MET A 1 41.14 25.66 0.54
CA MET A 1 39.70 25.55 0.80
C MET A 1 39.35 24.10 0.58
N THR A 2 39.15 23.32 1.63
CA THR A 2 38.63 21.96 1.52
C THR A 2 37.19 22.09 1.05
N GLU A 3 36.92 21.65 -0.18
CA GLU A 3 35.57 21.58 -0.73
C GLU A 3 34.72 20.71 0.20
N GLU A 4 33.72 21.30 0.84
CA GLU A 4 32.87 20.55 1.77
C GLU A 4 32.08 19.50 0.98
N ALA A 5 32.11 18.25 1.43
CA ALA A 5 31.44 17.16 0.73
C ALA A 5 29.93 17.43 0.58
N ARG A 6 29.45 17.35 -0.68
CA ARG A 6 28.04 17.50 -1.04
C ARG A 6 27.50 16.15 -1.49
N VAL A 7 26.30 15.82 -1.01
CA VAL A 7 25.68 14.52 -1.26
C VAL A 7 24.42 14.72 -2.08
N ALA A 8 24.35 14.08 -3.25
CA ALA A 8 23.10 13.89 -3.98
C ALA A 8 22.39 12.64 -3.47
N VAL A 9 21.08 12.75 -3.24
CA VAL A 9 20.24 11.63 -2.83
C VAL A 9 19.31 11.24 -3.97
N LEU A 10 19.40 9.99 -4.38
CA LEU A 10 18.52 9.39 -5.37
C LEU A 10 17.72 8.26 -4.72
N ILE A 11 16.41 8.33 -4.84
CA ILE A 11 15.48 7.31 -4.36
C ILE A 11 15.47 6.17 -5.38
N ALA A 12 15.88 4.97 -4.99
CA ALA A 12 15.87 3.82 -5.88
C ALA A 12 14.44 3.30 -6.08
N THR A 13 13.95 3.31 -7.33
CA THR A 13 12.62 2.80 -7.71
C THR A 13 12.77 1.74 -8.80
N THR A 14 11.70 0.99 -9.09
CA THR A 14 11.76 -0.03 -10.15
C THR A 14 11.81 0.56 -11.57
N ASN A 15 11.43 1.83 -11.73
CA ASN A 15 11.41 2.54 -13.02
C ASN A 15 12.64 3.43 -13.20
N GLY A 16 13.70 3.17 -12.44
CA GLY A 16 14.90 4.00 -12.38
C GLY A 16 14.94 4.89 -11.13
N PRO A 17 16.13 5.37 -10.77
CA PRO A 17 16.31 6.22 -9.60
C PRO A 17 15.73 7.62 -9.79
N VAL A 18 15.20 8.19 -8.70
CA VAL A 18 14.56 9.51 -8.67
C VAL A 18 15.36 10.44 -7.77
N GLU A 19 15.92 11.49 -8.35
CA GLU A 19 16.76 12.46 -7.62
C GLU A 19 15.89 13.38 -6.76
N VAL A 20 16.33 13.61 -5.53
CA VAL A 20 15.84 14.69 -4.68
C VAL A 20 16.60 15.96 -5.03
N GLN A 21 15.97 16.84 -5.81
CA GLN A 21 16.64 18.00 -6.40
C GLN A 21 16.68 19.18 -5.45
N ARG A 22 15.60 19.35 -4.67
CA ARG A 22 15.47 20.49 -3.76
C ARG A 22 14.51 20.17 -2.63
N ILE A 23 14.84 20.69 -1.45
CA ILE A 23 13.96 20.79 -0.29
C ILE A 23 13.85 22.26 0.09
N THR A 24 12.64 22.72 0.40
CA THR A 24 12.36 24.09 0.83
C THR A 24 11.40 24.05 2.00
N GLU A 25 11.75 24.72 3.08
CA GLU A 25 10.85 24.98 4.19
C GLU A 25 9.75 25.94 3.74
N GLU A 26 8.50 25.52 3.87
CA GLU A 26 7.32 26.33 3.55
C GLU A 26 6.66 26.84 4.84
N ASP A 27 5.60 27.64 4.72
CA ASP A 27 4.84 28.08 5.90
C ASP A 27 4.30 26.86 6.70
N PRO A 28 4.54 26.75 8.02
CA PRO A 28 4.05 25.63 8.84
C PRO A 28 2.53 25.38 8.78
N ASP A 29 1.76 26.39 8.40
CA ASP A 29 0.30 26.31 8.29
C ASP A 29 -0.19 25.72 6.96
N ILE A 30 0.71 25.43 6.00
CA ILE A 30 0.35 24.76 4.75
C ILE A 30 0.78 23.29 4.72
N ASP A 31 0.21 22.54 3.78
CA ASP A 31 0.56 21.14 3.60
C ASP A 31 1.90 21.00 2.86
N SER A 32 2.78 20.16 3.41
CA SER A 32 3.93 19.64 2.67
C SER A 32 3.52 19.04 1.32
N VAL A 33 4.35 19.26 0.30
CA VAL A 33 4.07 18.83 -1.07
C VAL A 33 5.32 18.29 -1.75
N VAL A 34 5.17 17.26 -2.56
CA VAL A 34 6.23 16.77 -3.44
C VAL A 34 5.87 17.15 -4.88
N CYS A 35 6.79 17.77 -5.60
CA CYS A 35 6.57 18.35 -6.92
C CYS A 35 7.50 17.73 -7.97
N LEU A 36 7.04 17.71 -9.23
CA LEU A 36 7.83 17.21 -10.35
C LEU A 36 8.77 18.28 -10.93
N ALA A 37 10.07 18.07 -10.82
CA ALA A 37 11.13 18.80 -11.52
C ALA A 37 11.00 20.33 -11.44
N GLY A 38 10.78 20.85 -10.23
CA GLY A 38 10.61 22.29 -9.97
C GLY A 38 9.26 22.87 -10.42
N LYS A 39 8.41 22.10 -11.09
CA LYS A 39 7.09 22.54 -11.58
C LYS A 39 6.09 22.57 -10.43
N ALA A 40 5.09 23.45 -10.52
CA ALA A 40 3.94 23.48 -9.61
C ALA A 40 2.94 22.33 -9.91
N LYS A 41 3.44 21.10 -10.04
CA LYS A 41 2.66 19.89 -10.26
C LYS A 41 2.92 18.93 -9.10
N PRO A 42 1.97 18.78 -8.14
CA PRO A 42 2.12 17.85 -7.04
C PRO A 42 2.15 16.40 -7.55
N LEU A 43 2.93 15.56 -6.89
CA LEU A 43 3.05 14.13 -7.12
C LEU A 43 2.03 13.36 -6.26
N PRO A 44 1.61 12.15 -6.69
CA PRO A 44 0.63 11.34 -5.96
C PRO A 44 1.00 11.08 -4.48
N ILE A 45 2.29 10.94 -4.17
CA ILE A 45 2.78 10.69 -2.81
C ILE A 45 2.68 11.90 -1.86
N SER A 46 2.23 13.08 -2.32
CA SER A 46 2.26 14.31 -1.51
C SER A 46 1.50 14.20 -0.18
N GLY A 47 0.35 13.51 -0.17
CA GLY A 47 -0.41 13.29 1.08
C GLY A 47 0.35 12.39 2.06
N ALA A 48 0.88 11.27 1.59
CA ALA A 48 1.69 10.38 2.44
C ALA A 48 2.99 11.05 2.91
N TYR A 49 3.58 11.92 2.10
CA TYR A 49 4.72 12.74 2.48
C TYR A 49 4.36 13.78 3.54
N HIS A 50 3.20 14.42 3.43
CA HIS A 50 2.68 15.31 4.48
C HIS A 50 2.55 14.57 5.82
N ASP A 51 1.98 13.37 5.81
CA ASP A 51 1.82 12.56 7.03
C ASP A 51 3.16 12.09 7.62
N PHE A 52 4.17 11.93 6.76
CA PHE A 52 5.55 11.61 7.17
C PHE A 52 6.30 12.83 7.74
N VAL A 53 5.91 14.05 7.35
CA VAL A 53 6.46 15.29 7.91
C VAL A 53 5.80 15.64 9.24
N ARG A 54 4.48 15.79 9.25
CA ARG A 54 3.75 16.50 10.30
C ARG A 54 3.42 15.60 11.49
N GLN A 55 3.60 16.12 12.70
CA GLN A 55 3.18 15.44 13.93
C GLN A 55 1.65 15.22 13.98
N PRO A 56 1.16 14.16 14.66
CA PRO A 56 1.88 13.28 15.60
C PRO A 56 2.55 12.05 14.96
N SER A 57 2.21 11.70 13.72
CA SER A 57 2.76 10.52 13.02
C SER A 57 4.10 10.80 12.32
N GLY A 58 4.33 12.04 11.90
CA GLY A 58 5.49 12.42 11.12
C GLY A 58 6.77 12.46 11.93
N VAL A 59 7.82 11.87 11.36
CA VAL A 59 9.16 11.80 11.95
C VAL A 59 10.00 13.04 11.61
N LEU A 60 9.75 13.69 10.46
CA LEU A 60 10.60 14.79 10.00
C LEU A 60 10.42 16.06 10.84
N GLN A 61 9.19 16.44 11.19
CA GLN A 61 8.98 17.58 12.09
C GLN A 61 9.57 17.33 13.47
N ARG A 62 9.48 16.10 13.99
CA ARG A 62 10.10 15.72 15.26
C ARG A 62 11.62 15.89 15.23
N ASP A 63 12.26 15.44 14.15
CA ASP A 63 13.71 15.34 14.08
C ASP A 63 14.38 16.62 13.54
N PHE A 64 13.67 17.39 12.70
CA PHE A 64 14.21 18.60 12.05
C PHE A 64 13.50 19.90 12.43
N GLY A 65 12.41 19.82 13.21
CA GLY A 65 11.77 20.98 13.84
C GLY A 65 10.80 21.79 12.98
N HIS A 66 10.62 21.44 11.70
CA HIS A 66 9.74 22.17 10.79
C HIS A 66 8.59 21.30 10.24
N ALA A 67 7.41 21.89 10.08
CA ALA A 67 6.15 21.15 9.89
C ALA A 67 5.67 21.07 8.42
N ALA A 68 6.26 21.85 7.52
CA ALA A 68 5.80 21.98 6.15
C ALA A 68 6.96 22.14 5.17
N TYR A 69 7.05 21.25 4.18
CA TYR A 69 8.13 21.29 3.20
C TYR A 69 7.61 21.12 1.79
N ARG A 70 8.24 21.83 0.85
CA ARG A 70 8.21 21.50 -0.56
C ARG A 70 9.45 20.69 -0.94
N VAL A 71 9.25 19.56 -1.61
CA VAL A 71 10.32 18.74 -2.20
C VAL A 71 10.13 18.70 -3.71
N ASP A 72 11.19 18.94 -4.49
CA ASP A 72 11.17 18.75 -5.93
C ASP A 72 11.95 17.47 -6.30
N LEU A 73 11.30 16.55 -7.03
CA LEU A 73 11.87 15.29 -7.50
C LEU A 73 12.07 15.29 -9.01
N SER A 74 13.10 14.62 -9.51
CA SER A 74 13.36 14.56 -10.96
C SER A 74 12.31 13.78 -11.76
N ALA A 75 11.62 12.82 -11.12
CA ALA A 75 10.61 11.98 -11.74
C ALA A 75 9.42 11.73 -10.81
N THR A 76 8.36 11.13 -11.36
CA THR A 76 7.16 10.78 -10.57
C THR A 76 7.40 9.49 -9.78
N ILE A 77 7.03 9.50 -8.51
CA ILE A 77 6.82 8.31 -7.69
C ILE A 77 5.31 8.18 -7.50
N GLU A 78 4.74 7.04 -7.91
CA GLU A 78 3.29 6.86 -7.96
C GLU A 78 2.71 6.39 -6.62
N ASP A 79 3.38 5.45 -5.94
CA ASP A 79 2.88 4.83 -4.70
C ASP A 79 3.99 4.08 -3.94
N GLY A 80 3.64 3.50 -2.79
CA GLY A 80 4.51 2.75 -1.88
C GLY A 80 5.17 3.64 -0.82
N TYR A 81 5.89 3.03 0.12
CA TYR A 81 6.60 3.74 1.19
C TYR A 81 8.12 3.65 1.09
N SER A 82 8.65 2.97 0.07
CA SER A 82 10.10 2.78 -0.08
C SER A 82 10.88 4.06 -0.39
N TRP A 83 10.19 5.18 -0.61
CA TRP A 83 10.79 6.51 -0.78
C TRP A 83 11.10 7.20 0.56
N GLN A 84 10.48 6.77 1.67
CA GLN A 84 10.59 7.44 2.96
C GLN A 84 12.03 7.49 3.44
N PHE A 85 12.78 6.41 3.29
CA PHE A 85 14.18 6.38 3.71
C PHE A 85 15.04 7.37 2.93
N GLY A 86 14.88 7.42 1.60
CA GLY A 86 15.60 8.38 0.77
C GLY A 86 15.24 9.83 1.10
N LEU A 87 13.96 10.14 1.31
CA LEU A 87 13.55 11.48 1.73
C LEU A 87 14.05 11.82 3.14
N TYR A 88 14.05 10.88 4.08
CA TYR A 88 14.61 11.11 5.41
C TYR A 88 16.09 11.49 5.35
N LEU A 89 16.90 10.75 4.57
CA LEU A 89 18.32 11.07 4.37
C LEU A 89 18.49 12.44 3.71
N ALA A 90 17.68 12.75 2.71
CA ALA A 90 17.73 14.05 2.04
C ALA A 90 17.41 15.21 3.00
N HIS A 91 16.45 15.03 3.92
CA HIS A 91 16.14 16.00 4.98
C HIS A 91 17.28 16.16 5.97
N ALA A 92 17.87 15.06 6.44
CA ALA A 92 19.04 15.12 7.34
C ALA A 92 20.21 15.88 6.70
N LEU A 93 20.45 15.63 5.41
CA LEU A 93 21.48 16.32 4.63
C LEU A 93 21.12 17.80 4.37
N HIS A 94 19.84 18.10 4.15
CA HIS A 94 19.36 19.48 3.96
C HIS A 94 19.55 20.30 5.24
N ALA A 95 19.11 19.76 6.39
CA ALA A 95 19.26 20.38 7.70
C ALA A 95 20.73 20.65 8.06
N ALA A 96 21.64 19.78 7.61
CA ALA A 96 23.08 19.97 7.80
C ALA A 96 23.76 20.84 6.72
N GLY A 97 23.03 21.34 5.72
CA GLY A 97 23.59 22.10 4.62
C GLY A 97 24.56 21.29 3.75
N ARG A 98 24.35 19.98 3.63
CA ARG A 98 25.17 19.01 2.88
C ARG A 98 24.48 18.41 1.66
N LEU A 99 23.15 18.56 1.53
CA LEU A 99 22.43 18.17 0.31
C LEU A 99 22.97 18.97 -0.89
N ALA A 100 23.25 18.28 -1.99
CA ALA A 100 23.68 18.90 -3.24
C ALA A 100 22.48 19.56 -3.96
N SER A 101 22.70 20.73 -4.56
CA SER A 101 21.67 21.44 -5.34
C SER A 101 21.46 20.83 -6.73
N THR A 102 22.51 20.20 -7.26
CA THR A 102 22.50 19.46 -8.52
C THR A 102 23.40 18.24 -8.39
N ILE A 103 23.15 17.21 -9.19
CA ILE A 103 24.03 16.05 -9.25
C ILE A 103 25.47 16.42 -9.60
N ASP A 104 25.69 17.45 -10.42
CA ASP A 104 27.03 17.88 -10.86
C ASP A 104 27.86 18.42 -9.68
N ASP A 105 27.22 19.14 -8.76
CA ASP A 105 27.84 19.70 -7.55
C ASP A 105 28.16 18.64 -6.49
N ALA A 106 27.65 17.41 -6.65
CA ALA A 106 27.82 16.35 -5.66
C ALA A 106 29.18 15.65 -5.79
N THR A 107 29.88 15.50 -4.66
CA THR A 107 31.06 14.62 -4.55
C THR A 107 30.68 13.20 -4.20
N HIS A 108 29.52 13.01 -3.58
CA HIS A 108 28.96 11.72 -3.18
C HIS A 108 27.54 11.55 -3.72
N VAL A 109 27.22 10.34 -4.16
CA VAL A 109 25.90 9.96 -4.67
C VAL A 109 25.39 8.79 -3.83
N VAL A 110 24.24 8.99 -3.21
CA VAL A 110 23.57 7.98 -2.39
C VAL A 110 22.29 7.54 -3.09
N PHE A 111 22.23 6.26 -3.43
CA PHE A 111 21.00 5.59 -3.82
C PHE A 111 20.35 4.99 -2.58
N ALA A 112 19.14 5.42 -2.22
CA ALA A 112 18.46 4.95 -1.02
C ALA A 112 17.07 4.40 -1.33
N THR A 113 16.70 3.31 -0.67
CA THR A 113 15.34 2.77 -0.71
C THR A 113 15.01 2.08 0.61
N GLY A 114 13.80 2.26 1.11
CA GLY A 114 13.37 1.71 2.39
C GLY A 114 12.15 2.45 2.92
N GLU A 115 11.36 1.75 3.71
CA GLU A 115 10.28 2.34 4.50
C GLU A 115 10.83 2.70 5.89
N VAL A 116 10.36 3.80 6.49
CA VAL A 116 10.84 4.28 7.79
C VAL A 116 9.68 4.35 8.76
N ASN A 117 9.76 3.60 9.86
CA ASN A 117 8.75 3.66 10.91
C ASN A 117 8.99 4.85 11.86
N ILE A 118 8.11 5.02 12.84
CA ILE A 118 8.21 6.10 13.83
C ILE A 118 9.48 6.03 14.69
N ASP A 119 10.02 4.82 14.90
CA ASP A 119 11.23 4.58 15.69
C ASP A 119 12.52 4.75 14.86
N LEU A 120 12.38 5.12 13.58
CA LEU A 120 13.45 5.29 12.60
C LEU A 120 14.16 3.98 12.20
N ASP A 121 13.49 2.84 12.39
CA ASP A 121 13.88 1.58 11.80
C ASP A 121 13.63 1.62 10.29
N VAL A 122 14.55 1.02 9.53
CA VAL A 122 14.45 0.89 8.08
C VAL A 122 13.86 -0.49 7.77
N LEU A 123 12.60 -0.51 7.36
CA LEU A 123 11.84 -1.72 7.13
C LEU A 123 12.11 -2.33 5.75
N GLY A 124 11.95 -3.66 5.67
CA GLY A 124 12.08 -4.42 4.43
C GLY A 124 11.06 -3.99 3.39
N ILE A 125 11.47 -4.05 2.12
CA ILE A 125 10.69 -3.58 0.97
C ILE A 125 10.70 -4.61 -0.15
N ASP A 126 9.74 -4.52 -1.05
CA ASP A 126 9.68 -5.39 -2.22
C ASP A 126 10.63 -4.94 -3.35
N HIS A 127 10.90 -5.90 -4.24
CA HIS A 127 11.56 -5.68 -5.53
C HIS A 127 12.97 -5.06 -5.45
N VAL A 128 13.72 -5.31 -4.38
CA VAL A 128 15.08 -4.79 -4.20
C VAL A 128 15.97 -5.16 -5.39
N SER A 129 15.94 -6.42 -5.86
CA SER A 129 16.74 -6.81 -7.03
C SER A 129 16.40 -6.01 -8.28
N ALA A 130 15.13 -5.68 -8.53
CA ALA A 130 14.72 -4.86 -9.68
C ALA A 130 15.14 -3.39 -9.53
N LYS A 131 15.07 -2.84 -8.31
CA LYS A 131 15.55 -1.49 -8.00
C LYS A 131 17.07 -1.39 -8.18
N LEU A 132 17.81 -2.40 -7.70
CA LEU A 132 19.26 -2.52 -7.89
C LEU A 132 19.63 -2.68 -9.37
N GLU A 133 18.80 -3.38 -10.16
CA GLU A 133 19.01 -3.46 -11.61
C GLU A 133 18.89 -2.08 -12.26
N SER A 134 17.82 -1.35 -11.91
CA SER A 134 17.47 -0.08 -12.54
C SER A 134 18.51 1.04 -12.32
N LEU A 135 19.39 0.88 -11.31
CA LEU A 135 20.43 1.85 -10.98
C LEU A 135 21.81 1.48 -11.56
N ARG A 136 22.00 0.30 -12.17
CA ARG A 136 23.35 -0.16 -12.60
C ARG A 136 24.03 0.81 -13.55
N GLU A 137 23.29 1.29 -14.56
CA GLU A 137 23.80 2.20 -15.58
C GLU A 137 24.23 3.54 -14.96
N GLN A 138 23.34 4.17 -14.19
CA GLN A 138 23.63 5.46 -13.55
C GLN A 138 24.72 5.38 -12.47
N ALA A 139 24.73 4.31 -11.67
CA ALA A 139 25.78 4.09 -10.68
C ALA A 139 27.16 3.98 -11.37
N SER A 140 27.22 3.31 -12.52
CA SER A 140 28.44 3.21 -13.32
C SER A 140 28.85 4.56 -13.90
N GLU A 141 27.89 5.33 -14.42
CA GLU A 141 28.12 6.66 -14.97
C GLU A 141 28.73 7.63 -13.91
N TYR A 142 28.14 7.70 -12.72
CA TYR A 142 28.65 8.59 -11.66
C TYR A 142 30.05 8.19 -11.18
N ARG A 143 30.39 6.90 -11.24
CA ARG A 143 31.75 6.44 -10.94
C ARG A 143 32.76 6.86 -12.01
N ILE A 144 32.38 6.80 -13.28
CA ILE A 144 33.22 7.30 -14.38
C ILE A 144 33.44 8.81 -14.21
N GLN A 145 32.48 9.53 -13.65
CA GLN A 145 32.60 10.94 -13.27
C GLN A 145 33.36 11.17 -11.95
N HIS A 146 34.03 10.16 -11.41
CA HIS A 146 34.82 10.20 -10.17
C HIS A 146 34.03 10.59 -8.90
N LYS A 147 32.71 10.37 -8.88
CA LYS A 147 31.89 10.53 -7.68
C LYS A 147 31.95 9.27 -6.82
N THR A 148 31.93 9.42 -5.50
CA THR A 148 31.77 8.29 -4.58
C THR A 148 30.32 7.83 -4.60
N VAL A 149 30.07 6.54 -4.86
CA VAL A 149 28.70 6.01 -4.98
C VAL A 149 28.43 4.99 -3.87
N GLY A 150 27.34 5.20 -3.13
CA GLY A 150 26.84 4.27 -2.12
C GLY A 150 25.38 3.91 -2.35
N ILE A 151 25.01 2.68 -2.00
CA ILE A 151 23.65 2.14 -2.08
C ILE A 151 23.20 1.72 -0.69
N PHE A 152 22.10 2.29 -0.25
CA PHE A 152 21.59 2.23 1.11
C PHE A 152 20.25 1.52 1.07
N LEU A 153 20.17 0.36 1.71
CA LEU A 153 19.00 -0.52 1.63
C LEU A 153 18.71 -1.19 2.98
N PRO A 154 17.49 -1.72 3.17
CA PRO A 154 17.10 -2.30 4.45
C PRO A 154 17.88 -3.59 4.73
N GLU A 155 18.35 -3.76 5.96
CA GLU A 155 19.02 -5.00 6.39
C GLU A 155 18.12 -6.23 6.19
N ALA A 156 16.80 -6.06 6.32
CA ALA A 156 15.80 -7.11 6.08
C ALA A 156 15.80 -7.65 4.63
N ASN A 157 16.40 -6.93 3.68
CA ASN A 157 16.55 -7.36 2.29
C ASN A 157 17.94 -7.92 1.97
N ALA A 158 18.72 -8.30 2.99
CA ALA A 158 20.08 -8.80 2.81
C ALA A 158 20.15 -10.02 1.88
N ASP A 159 19.17 -10.92 1.96
CA ASP A 159 19.12 -12.14 1.14
C ASP A 159 18.84 -11.86 -0.35
N ASP A 160 18.17 -10.73 -0.67
CA ASP A 160 17.88 -10.32 -2.05
C ASP A 160 19.12 -9.80 -2.80
N LEU A 161 20.19 -9.48 -2.05
CA LEU A 161 21.46 -9.00 -2.59
C LEU A 161 22.28 -10.11 -3.24
N GLU A 162 22.21 -11.33 -2.72
CA GLU A 162 23.01 -12.46 -3.24
C GLU A 162 22.58 -12.86 -4.66
N ALA A 163 21.33 -12.57 -5.04
CA ALA A 163 20.82 -12.76 -6.41
C ALA A 163 21.24 -11.64 -7.39
N SER A 164 21.75 -10.51 -6.89
CA SER A 164 21.97 -9.27 -7.64
C SER A 164 23.46 -8.98 -7.86
N ALA A 165 24.22 -9.97 -8.35
CA ALA A 165 25.67 -9.89 -8.50
C ALA A 165 26.14 -8.72 -9.41
N HIS A 166 27.25 -8.11 -8.98
CA HIS A 166 28.14 -7.14 -9.65
C HIS A 166 27.67 -5.68 -9.83
N LEU A 167 27.71 -4.93 -8.73
CA LEU A 167 27.93 -3.48 -8.73
C LEU A 167 29.36 -3.22 -8.22
N ASP A 168 30.35 -3.50 -9.08
CA ASP A 168 31.76 -3.42 -8.69
C ASP A 168 32.12 -2.00 -8.26
N GLY A 169 32.76 -1.84 -7.09
CA GLY A 169 33.22 -0.56 -6.56
C GLY A 169 32.14 0.46 -6.23
N VAL A 170 30.91 0.01 -6.02
CA VAL A 170 29.84 0.73 -5.30
C VAL A 170 29.79 0.18 -3.87
N GLU A 171 29.72 1.07 -2.88
CA GLU A 171 29.55 0.64 -1.49
C GLU A 171 28.08 0.29 -1.25
N ILE A 172 27.81 -0.88 -0.66
CA ILE A 172 26.45 -1.29 -0.28
C ILE A 172 26.35 -1.26 1.25
N VAL A 173 25.53 -0.34 1.76
CA VAL A 173 25.27 -0.14 3.18
C VAL A 173 23.90 -0.73 3.53
N ARG A 174 23.92 -1.74 4.39
CA ARG A 174 22.71 -2.36 4.95
C ARG A 174 22.32 -1.60 6.21
N CYS A 175 21.08 -1.16 6.29
CA CYS A 175 20.60 -0.34 7.40
C CYS A 175 19.40 -1.03 8.06
N SER A 176 19.47 -1.31 9.36
CA SER A 176 18.28 -1.64 10.15
C SER A 176 17.67 -0.38 10.76
N HIS A 177 18.42 0.71 10.85
CA HIS A 177 17.97 2.00 11.36
C HIS A 177 18.61 3.15 10.55
N VAL A 178 17.92 4.29 10.43
CA VAL A 178 18.45 5.46 9.68
C VAL A 178 19.84 5.93 10.16
N ARG A 179 20.22 5.66 11.41
CA ARG A 179 21.53 6.03 11.96
C ARG A 179 22.69 5.29 11.29
N ASP A 180 22.46 4.08 10.78
CA ASP A 180 23.49 3.27 10.14
C ASP A 180 23.97 3.96 8.86
N ALA A 181 23.00 4.49 8.10
CA ALA A 181 23.24 5.30 6.92
C ALA A 181 23.95 6.61 7.25
N LEU A 182 23.46 7.35 8.24
CA LEU A 182 24.06 8.64 8.60
C LEU A 182 25.49 8.47 9.13
N GLY A 183 25.77 7.37 9.84
CA GLY A 183 27.10 7.04 10.35
C GLY A 183 28.08 6.53 9.29
N SER A 184 27.61 6.07 8.12
CA SER A 184 28.46 5.65 7.00
C SER A 184 28.82 6.79 6.06
N LEU A 185 28.22 7.98 6.22
CA LEU A 185 28.58 9.17 5.45
C LEU A 185 29.97 9.69 5.87
N PRO A 186 30.73 10.31 4.96
CA PRO A 186 32.12 10.72 5.20
C PRO A 186 32.28 11.96 6.09
N PHE A 187 31.21 12.39 6.77
CA PHE A 187 31.18 13.57 7.64
C PHE A 187 30.20 13.35 8.79
N GLU A 188 30.50 13.98 9.93
CA GLU A 188 29.58 13.99 11.07
C GLU A 188 28.42 14.95 10.81
N LEU A 189 27.20 14.44 10.98
CA LEU A 189 26.00 15.24 11.06
C LEU A 189 25.76 15.64 12.52
N ALA A 190 25.33 16.89 12.75
CA ALA A 190 24.99 17.34 14.09
C ALA A 190 23.91 16.42 14.70
N PRO A 191 24.02 16.08 16.00
CA PRO A 191 23.06 15.16 16.62
C PRO A 191 21.64 15.73 16.58
N ILE A 192 20.72 14.93 16.06
CA ILE A 192 19.28 15.18 16.07
C ILE A 192 18.84 15.27 17.53
N SER A 193 18.27 16.40 17.95
CA SER A 193 17.90 16.65 19.34
C SER A 193 16.72 15.78 19.78
N GLN A 194 17.00 14.65 20.43
CA GLN A 194 15.99 13.85 21.11
C GLN A 194 15.86 14.29 22.58
N GLU A 195 14.94 15.22 22.87
CA GLU A 195 14.46 15.42 24.25
C GLU A 195 13.32 14.42 24.50
N SER A 196 13.66 13.25 25.02
CA SER A 196 12.71 12.19 25.34
C SER A 196 11.80 12.63 26.51
N ALA A 197 10.52 12.87 26.23
CA ALA A 197 9.52 12.97 27.29
C ALA A 197 9.38 11.62 28.03
N PRO A 198 9.27 11.60 29.37
CA PRO A 198 9.22 10.36 30.13
C PRO A 198 7.90 9.60 29.92
N PRO A 199 7.92 8.26 29.88
CA PRO A 199 6.72 7.46 29.63
C PRO A 199 5.70 7.54 30.78
N PRO A 200 4.39 7.57 30.49
CA PRO A 200 3.35 7.55 31.52
C PRO A 200 3.30 6.18 32.22
N LYS A 201 3.26 6.21 33.55
CA LYS A 201 3.11 5.01 34.40
C LYS A 201 1.74 4.34 34.19
N PRO A 202 1.66 3.01 34.00
CA PRO A 202 0.40 2.28 33.98
C PRO A 202 -0.19 2.15 35.40
N PRO A 203 -1.53 2.17 35.56
CA PRO A 203 -2.19 1.98 36.84
C PRO A 203 -2.20 0.51 37.28
N ALA A 204 -2.07 0.31 38.59
CA ALA A 204 -2.01 -0.99 39.25
C ALA A 204 -3.33 -1.78 39.17
N VAL A 205 -3.25 -3.02 38.72
CA VAL A 205 -4.35 -4.00 38.78
C VAL A 205 -4.26 -4.76 40.12
N LEU A 206 -5.28 -4.60 40.95
CA LEU A 206 -5.52 -5.40 42.15
C LEU A 206 -5.86 -6.84 41.76
N SER A 207 -5.08 -7.80 42.25
CA SER A 207 -5.44 -9.22 42.26
C SER A 207 -6.23 -9.56 43.53
N ALA A 208 -7.24 -10.42 43.41
CA ALA A 208 -7.84 -11.13 44.54
C ALA A 208 -7.92 -12.64 44.25
N HIS A 209 -7.27 -13.39 45.15
CA HIS A 209 -7.38 -14.83 45.46
C HIS A 209 -8.84 -15.28 45.76
N SER A 210 -9.30 -16.54 45.82
CA SER A 210 -8.73 -17.91 45.86
C SER A 210 -9.88 -18.93 46.01
N SER A 211 -9.63 -20.22 45.64
CA SER A 211 -10.06 -21.50 46.29
C SER A 211 -11.58 -21.79 46.49
N ASP A 212 -12.14 -23.01 46.49
CA ASP A 212 -11.62 -24.37 46.71
C ASP A 212 -12.68 -25.46 46.33
N SER A 213 -12.18 -26.58 45.80
CA SER A 213 -12.50 -28.04 45.71
C SER A 213 -13.80 -28.72 46.33
N PRO A 214 -14.00 -30.09 46.24
CA PRO A 214 -15.13 -30.80 45.56
C PRO A 214 -15.96 -31.75 46.50
N PRO A 215 -16.84 -32.70 46.02
CA PRO A 215 -16.40 -34.11 45.85
C PRO A 215 -17.23 -35.07 44.92
N ARG A 216 -16.58 -36.19 44.50
CA ARG A 216 -17.01 -37.63 44.32
C ARG A 216 -18.41 -38.00 43.76
N ARG A 217 -18.64 -39.01 42.89
CA ARG A 217 -18.07 -40.38 42.78
C ARG A 217 -18.64 -41.15 41.54
N ARG A 218 -17.79 -42.01 40.96
CA ARG A 218 -18.01 -43.36 40.37
C ARG A 218 -18.67 -43.59 38.98
N SER A 219 -17.91 -44.38 38.19
CA SER A 219 -18.35 -45.48 37.31
C SER A 219 -18.72 -45.16 35.86
N LEU A 220 -17.71 -44.98 34.99
CA LEU A 220 -17.83 -45.33 33.56
C LEU A 220 -16.45 -45.61 32.92
N MET A 221 -15.59 -46.40 33.58
CA MET A 221 -14.32 -46.85 32.99
C MET A 221 -14.58 -48.04 32.05
N GLY A 222 -14.72 -47.74 30.76
CA GLY A 222 -14.77 -48.76 29.70
C GLY A 222 -15.04 -48.14 28.33
N ILE A 223 -15.92 -47.14 28.26
CA ILE A 223 -16.25 -46.42 27.02
C ILE A 223 -15.45 -45.11 26.90
N ILE A 224 -15.10 -44.51 28.04
CA ILE A 224 -14.30 -43.28 28.11
C ILE A 224 -12.87 -43.51 27.62
N SER A 225 -12.27 -44.70 27.80
CA SER A 225 -10.90 -44.96 27.34
C SER A 225 -10.79 -45.07 25.81
N ALA A 226 -11.81 -45.59 25.13
CA ALA A 226 -11.83 -45.64 23.66
C ALA A 226 -12.15 -44.26 23.05
N LEU A 227 -13.03 -43.46 23.68
CA LEU A 227 -13.33 -42.09 23.27
C LEU A 227 -12.21 -41.09 23.66
N LEU A 228 -11.46 -41.32 24.74
CA LEU A 228 -10.23 -40.57 25.03
C LEU A 228 -9.09 -41.01 24.12
N LEU A 229 -8.97 -42.27 23.70
CA LEU A 229 -7.94 -42.65 22.72
C LEU A 229 -8.27 -42.15 21.30
N LEU A 230 -9.55 -42.13 20.90
CA LEU A 230 -10.01 -41.47 19.66
C LEU A 230 -9.98 -39.94 19.75
N GLY A 231 -10.26 -39.37 20.93
CA GLY A 231 -10.23 -37.93 21.19
C GLY A 231 -8.81 -37.41 21.35
N ILE A 232 -7.91 -38.16 22.00
CA ILE A 232 -6.47 -37.85 22.07
C ILE A 232 -5.84 -38.12 20.72
N GLY A 233 -6.13 -39.23 20.03
CA GLY A 233 -5.63 -39.49 18.66
C GLY A 233 -6.16 -38.51 17.62
N GLY A 234 -7.40 -38.04 17.78
CA GLY A 234 -8.01 -36.99 16.96
C GLY A 234 -7.47 -35.60 17.30
N ALA A 235 -7.23 -35.30 18.58
CA ALA A 235 -6.65 -34.03 19.00
C ALA A 235 -5.15 -33.95 18.70
N THR A 236 -4.37 -35.03 18.88
CA THR A 236 -2.97 -35.08 18.47
C THR A 236 -2.85 -35.12 16.95
N GLY A 237 -3.74 -35.82 16.25
CA GLY A 237 -3.84 -35.79 14.79
C GLY A 237 -4.21 -34.39 14.27
N TYR A 238 -5.15 -33.69 14.92
CA TYR A 238 -5.56 -32.33 14.57
C TYR A 238 -4.46 -31.30 14.87
N VAL A 239 -3.85 -31.34 16.06
CA VAL A 239 -2.73 -30.46 16.43
C VAL A 239 -1.51 -30.71 15.55
N TRP A 240 -1.20 -31.97 15.22
CA TRP A 240 -0.14 -32.33 14.29
C TRP A 240 -0.44 -31.83 12.86
N LEU A 241 -1.68 -31.98 12.38
CA LEU A 241 -2.08 -31.49 11.07
C LEU A 241 -2.06 -29.96 11.00
N VAL A 242 -2.51 -29.25 12.05
CA VAL A 242 -2.49 -27.78 12.15
C VAL A 242 -1.06 -27.24 12.21
N SER A 243 -0.15 -27.89 12.95
CA SER A 243 1.27 -27.50 12.95
C SER A 243 1.98 -27.73 11.62
N GLU A 244 1.55 -28.74 10.85
CA GLU A 244 2.15 -29.11 9.57
C GLU A 244 1.58 -28.33 8.38
N VAL A 245 0.38 -27.76 8.51
CA VAL A 245 -0.19 -26.81 7.52
C VAL A 245 0.12 -25.35 7.87
N ALA A 246 0.73 -25.07 9.02
CA ALA A 246 1.19 -23.74 9.42
C ALA A 246 2.06 -23.03 8.35
N PRO A 247 2.90 -23.71 7.54
CA PRO A 247 3.60 -23.05 6.43
C PRO A 247 2.64 -22.59 5.31
N TRP A 248 1.59 -23.35 5.03
CA TRP A 248 0.57 -22.97 4.03
C TRP A 248 -0.35 -21.89 4.57
N GLU A 249 -0.69 -21.96 5.86
CA GLU A 249 -1.42 -20.92 6.56
C GLU A 249 -0.61 -19.63 6.65
N ALA A 250 0.70 -19.70 6.91
CA ALA A 250 1.59 -18.55 6.88
C ALA A 250 1.70 -17.96 5.46
N LEU A 251 1.78 -18.79 4.43
CA LEU A 251 1.74 -18.34 3.04
C LEU A 251 0.36 -17.75 2.65
N GLU A 252 -0.73 -18.19 3.28
CA GLU A 252 -2.07 -17.65 3.08
C GLU A 252 -2.29 -16.33 3.85
N GLN A 253 -1.92 -16.28 5.13
CA GLN A 253 -2.00 -15.11 6.01
C GLN A 253 -1.08 -13.98 5.56
N ALA A 254 0.10 -14.34 5.05
CA ALA A 254 1.02 -13.41 4.42
C ALA A 254 0.74 -13.27 2.92
N GLY A 255 -0.44 -13.63 2.40
CA GLY A 255 -0.93 -13.36 1.03
C GLY A 255 -0.12 -13.92 -0.16
N ARG A 256 0.88 -14.77 0.05
CA ARG A 256 1.78 -15.35 -0.97
C ARG A 256 1.12 -16.50 -1.75
N TYR A 257 -0.01 -16.23 -2.42
CA TYR A 257 -0.86 -17.25 -3.05
C TYR A 257 -0.22 -18.00 -4.23
N LYS A 258 0.73 -17.40 -4.97
CA LYS A 258 1.49 -18.12 -6.02
C LYS A 258 2.39 -19.19 -5.40
N SER A 259 3.09 -18.84 -4.32
CA SER A 259 3.92 -19.77 -3.54
C SER A 259 3.07 -20.81 -2.83
N LEU A 260 1.91 -20.41 -2.28
CA LEU A 260 0.94 -21.34 -1.69
C LEU A 260 0.39 -22.31 -2.73
N HIS A 261 0.03 -21.84 -3.93
CA HIS A 261 -0.46 -22.68 -5.01
C HIS A 261 0.62 -23.67 -5.46
N HIS A 262 1.84 -23.20 -5.69
CA HIS A 262 2.98 -24.05 -6.02
C HIS A 262 3.26 -25.09 -4.93
N ALA A 263 3.22 -24.69 -3.66
CA ALA A 263 3.40 -25.58 -2.51
C ALA A 263 2.28 -26.63 -2.41
N LEU A 264 1.02 -26.23 -2.59
CA LEU A 264 -0.13 -27.14 -2.58
C LEU A 264 -0.17 -28.06 -3.80
N GLU A 265 0.27 -27.61 -4.99
CA GLU A 265 0.40 -28.46 -6.18
C GLU A 265 1.54 -29.48 -6.01
N THR A 266 2.68 -29.04 -5.49
CA THR A 266 3.82 -29.91 -5.17
C THR A 266 3.40 -30.97 -4.15
N ALA A 267 2.72 -30.57 -3.07
CA ALA A 267 2.18 -31.49 -2.06
C ALA A 267 1.11 -32.44 -2.62
N SER A 268 0.30 -32.00 -3.59
CA SER A 268 -0.70 -32.86 -4.25
C SER A 268 -0.10 -33.93 -5.17
N ARG A 269 1.18 -33.77 -5.57
CA ARG A 269 1.94 -34.73 -6.40
C ARG A 269 2.96 -35.52 -5.59
N ALA A 270 3.13 -35.19 -4.31
CA ALA A 270 4.01 -35.88 -3.38
C ALA A 270 3.37 -37.16 -2.84
N ASP A 271 3.88 -37.67 -1.72
CA ASP A 271 3.41 -38.91 -1.11
C ASP A 271 1.96 -38.82 -0.60
N THR A 272 1.42 -39.96 -0.16
CA THR A 272 0.01 -40.07 0.25
C THR A 272 -0.32 -39.15 1.44
N LYS A 273 0.65 -38.87 2.31
CA LYS A 273 0.48 -38.02 3.49
C LYS A 273 0.35 -36.55 3.07
N GLU A 274 1.25 -36.05 2.23
CA GLU A 274 1.22 -34.66 1.74
C GLU A 274 -0.02 -34.35 0.90
N ARG A 275 -0.48 -35.33 0.11
CA ARG A 275 -1.76 -35.23 -0.62
C ARG A 275 -2.97 -35.08 0.28
N ILE A 276 -3.03 -35.85 1.37
CA ILE A 276 -4.15 -35.78 2.33
C ILE A 276 -4.15 -34.43 3.05
N LYS A 277 -2.97 -33.93 3.47
CA LYS A 277 -2.82 -32.59 4.05
C LYS A 277 -3.32 -31.50 3.10
N ALA A 278 -2.86 -31.50 1.84
CA ALA A 278 -3.27 -30.50 0.85
C ALA A 278 -4.77 -30.55 0.55
N SER A 279 -5.37 -31.75 0.53
CA SER A 279 -6.82 -31.92 0.34
C SER A 279 -7.62 -31.41 1.54
N PHE A 280 -7.15 -31.69 2.77
CA PHE A 280 -7.79 -31.22 3.99
C PHE A 280 -7.74 -29.70 4.10
N TYR A 281 -6.57 -29.09 3.88
CA TYR A 281 -6.40 -27.63 3.91
C TYR A 281 -7.35 -26.91 2.94
N ARG A 282 -7.46 -27.41 1.70
CA ARG A 282 -8.40 -26.87 0.70
C ARG A 282 -9.87 -26.95 1.13
N LYS A 283 -10.26 -27.99 1.89
CA LYS A 283 -11.62 -28.17 2.41
C LYS A 283 -11.90 -27.31 3.64
N PHE A 284 -10.90 -27.14 4.51
CA PHE A 284 -10.96 -26.29 5.69
C PHE A 284 -11.13 -24.81 5.32
N VAL A 285 -10.31 -24.30 4.39
CA VAL A 285 -10.43 -22.92 3.85
C VAL A 285 -11.73 -22.70 3.06
N ALA A 286 -12.33 -23.76 2.51
CA ALA A 286 -13.63 -23.67 1.84
C ALA A 286 -14.82 -23.56 2.82
N ALA A 287 -14.65 -23.98 4.08
CA ALA A 287 -15.70 -24.02 5.09
C ALA A 287 -15.83 -22.72 5.90
N ASP A 288 -14.81 -21.86 5.89
CA ASP A 288 -14.73 -20.62 6.71
C ASP A 288 -15.02 -19.33 5.91
N ARG A 289 -15.71 -19.43 4.77
CA ARG A 289 -15.96 -18.28 3.88
C ARG A 289 -17.11 -17.39 4.40
N PRO A 290 -16.92 -16.06 4.47
CA PRO A 290 -17.98 -15.14 4.90
C PRO A 290 -19.18 -15.12 3.94
N ASN A 291 -20.34 -14.83 4.53
CA ASN A 291 -21.64 -14.74 3.87
C ASN A 291 -21.70 -13.53 2.90
N LYS A 292 -22.39 -13.70 1.78
CA LYS A 292 -22.22 -12.93 0.52
C LYS A 292 -22.97 -11.58 0.42
N ASP A 293 -23.45 -10.99 1.51
CA ASP A 293 -24.53 -9.98 1.43
C ASP A 293 -24.16 -8.50 1.62
N ASN A 294 -22.93 -8.11 1.98
CA ASN A 294 -22.72 -6.77 2.56
C ASN A 294 -21.62 -5.89 1.90
N LEU A 295 -21.56 -5.83 0.57
CA LEU A 295 -20.72 -4.85 -0.16
C LEU A 295 -21.59 -3.95 -1.03
N ARG A 296 -21.61 -2.64 -0.73
CA ARG A 296 -22.44 -1.66 -1.43
C ARG A 296 -21.58 -0.61 -2.13
N ILE A 297 -21.96 -0.28 -3.36
CA ILE A 297 -21.43 0.90 -4.08
C ILE A 297 -22.52 1.98 -4.08
N ARG A 298 -22.17 3.20 -3.70
CA ARG A 298 -23.02 4.39 -3.77
C ARG A 298 -22.40 5.38 -4.75
N LEU A 299 -23.25 6.18 -5.38
CA LEU A 299 -22.81 7.25 -6.26
C LEU A 299 -23.37 8.57 -5.75
N ILE A 300 -22.49 9.51 -5.42
CA ILE A 300 -22.85 10.86 -5.01
C ILE A 300 -22.48 11.82 -6.13
N GLU A 301 -23.49 12.52 -6.63
CA GLU A 301 -23.34 13.62 -7.55
C GLU A 301 -23.14 14.92 -6.75
N HIS A 302 -21.99 15.55 -6.93
CA HIS A 302 -21.73 16.87 -6.34
C HIS A 302 -22.11 17.93 -7.38
N ARG A 303 -23.21 18.62 -7.14
CA ARG A 303 -23.78 19.62 -8.06
C ARG A 303 -23.60 21.03 -7.52
N ALA A 304 -23.57 21.99 -8.44
CA ALA A 304 -23.67 23.40 -8.10
C ALA A 304 -25.11 23.71 -7.67
N PRO A 305 -25.31 24.57 -6.66
CA PRO A 305 -26.63 25.12 -6.34
C PRO A 305 -27.28 25.80 -7.56
N ASP A 306 -28.60 25.94 -7.52
CA ASP A 306 -29.32 26.64 -8.59
C ASP A 306 -28.83 28.08 -8.75
N GLY A 307 -28.47 28.44 -9.98
CA GLY A 307 -27.88 29.76 -10.30
C GLY A 307 -26.37 29.85 -10.11
N GLU A 308 -25.75 28.88 -9.44
CA GLU A 308 -24.30 28.85 -9.19
C GLU A 308 -23.54 28.02 -10.23
N SER A 309 -22.22 28.21 -10.26
CA SER A 309 -21.33 27.46 -11.15
C SER A 309 -20.46 26.47 -10.37
N CYS A 310 -20.03 25.40 -11.05
CA CYS A 310 -19.04 24.50 -10.46
C CYS A 310 -17.69 25.17 -10.17
N ALA A 311 -17.40 26.30 -10.82
CA ALA A 311 -16.25 27.12 -10.45
C ALA A 311 -16.46 27.76 -9.07
N ALA A 312 -17.64 28.33 -8.79
CA ALA A 312 -17.98 28.88 -7.49
C ALA A 312 -17.85 27.82 -6.38
N VAL A 313 -18.32 26.59 -6.63
CA VAL A 313 -18.14 25.46 -5.70
C VAL A 313 -16.66 25.11 -5.49
N ARG A 314 -15.89 25.01 -6.57
CA ARG A 314 -14.46 24.64 -6.50
C ARG A 314 -13.60 25.67 -5.76
N PHE A 315 -13.96 26.95 -5.82
CA PHE A 315 -13.26 28.03 -5.14
C PHE A 315 -13.84 28.36 -3.75
N GLY A 316 -14.78 27.55 -3.25
CA GLY A 316 -15.36 27.75 -1.92
C GLY A 316 -16.32 28.94 -1.81
N VAL A 317 -16.77 29.50 -2.93
CA VAL A 317 -17.72 30.63 -2.99
C VAL A 317 -19.16 30.14 -2.76
N ALA A 318 -19.47 28.90 -3.16
CA ALA A 318 -20.77 28.29 -2.97
C ALA A 318 -20.62 26.86 -2.40
N GLU A 319 -21.53 26.45 -1.53
CA GLU A 319 -21.54 25.07 -1.02
C GLU A 319 -22.05 24.09 -2.07
N THR A 320 -21.47 22.89 -2.12
CA THR A 320 -21.92 21.86 -3.07
C THR A 320 -23.19 21.18 -2.58
N VAL A 321 -24.14 20.96 -3.50
CA VAL A 321 -25.32 20.12 -3.24
C VAL A 321 -24.96 18.67 -3.56
N ARG A 322 -25.07 17.79 -2.57
CA ARG A 322 -24.84 16.35 -2.73
C ARG A 322 -26.14 15.64 -3.04
N HIS A 323 -26.18 14.94 -4.17
CA HIS A 323 -27.33 14.15 -4.58
C HIS A 323 -26.92 12.69 -4.76
N GLU A 324 -27.50 11.77 -4.00
CA GLU A 324 -27.26 10.35 -4.19
C GLU A 324 -28.02 9.86 -5.43
N SER A 325 -27.30 9.25 -6.38
CA SER A 325 -27.85 8.85 -7.66
C SER A 325 -28.75 7.61 -7.52
N GLY A 326 -29.86 7.61 -8.26
CA GLY A 326 -30.78 6.48 -8.34
C GLY A 326 -30.16 5.28 -9.05
N ARG A 327 -30.77 4.11 -8.88
CA ARG A 327 -30.33 2.85 -9.50
C ARG A 327 -31.40 2.33 -10.45
N LEU A 328 -31.01 2.06 -11.68
CA LEU A 328 -31.85 1.35 -12.66
C LEU A 328 -31.85 -0.15 -12.38
N THR A 329 -30.70 -0.69 -11.97
CA THR A 329 -30.53 -2.08 -11.52
C THR A 329 -29.51 -2.12 -10.39
N GLU A 330 -29.32 -3.30 -9.77
CA GLU A 330 -28.25 -3.49 -8.78
C GLU A 330 -26.85 -3.14 -9.27
N ARG A 331 -26.61 -3.15 -10.60
CA ARG A 331 -25.30 -2.91 -11.21
C ARG A 331 -25.25 -1.68 -12.11
N GLN A 332 -26.33 -0.91 -12.18
CA GLN A 332 -26.42 0.25 -13.07
C GLN A 332 -27.10 1.42 -12.38
N PHE A 333 -26.40 2.55 -12.32
CA PHE A 333 -26.95 3.83 -11.89
C PHE A 333 -27.79 4.48 -13.00
N GLU A 334 -28.71 5.35 -12.60
CA GLU A 334 -29.37 6.26 -13.52
C GLU A 334 -28.34 7.14 -14.23
N ALA A 335 -28.62 7.50 -15.48
CA ALA A 335 -27.71 8.32 -16.24
C ALA A 335 -27.63 9.75 -15.65
N SER A 336 -26.43 10.21 -15.33
CA SER A 336 -26.19 11.57 -14.83
C SER A 336 -26.07 12.55 -16.00
N ARG A 337 -26.67 13.74 -15.86
CA ARG A 337 -26.44 14.85 -16.81
C ARG A 337 -25.30 15.75 -16.32
N PHE A 338 -24.40 16.10 -17.24
CA PHE A 338 -23.21 16.91 -16.97
C PHE A 338 -23.53 18.37 -16.59
N LYS A 339 -24.66 18.93 -17.07
CA LYS A 339 -25.08 20.28 -16.69
C LYS A 339 -25.20 20.42 -15.16
N GLY A 340 -24.43 21.34 -14.59
CA GLY A 340 -24.41 21.61 -13.14
C GLY A 340 -23.72 20.55 -12.28
N LEU A 341 -23.11 19.53 -12.89
CA LEU A 341 -22.40 18.47 -12.20
C LEU A 341 -20.91 18.83 -12.08
N CYS A 342 -20.41 18.92 -10.86
CA CYS A 342 -19.07 19.42 -10.56
C CYS A 342 -18.08 18.27 -10.33
N SER A 343 -18.51 17.23 -9.64
CA SER A 343 -17.76 15.98 -9.50
C SER A 343 -18.70 14.81 -9.26
N LEU A 344 -18.19 13.61 -9.53
CA LEU A 344 -18.83 12.36 -9.16
C LEU A 344 -18.01 11.71 -8.05
N GLU A 345 -18.66 11.16 -7.03
CA GLU A 345 -17.99 10.41 -5.98
C GLU A 345 -18.60 9.02 -5.87
N PHE A 346 -17.84 8.00 -6.27
CA PHE A 346 -18.20 6.62 -5.98
C PHE A 346 -17.70 6.25 -4.60
N ILE A 347 -18.56 5.67 -3.78
CA ILE A 347 -18.23 5.23 -2.42
C ILE A 347 -18.55 3.74 -2.33
N ALA A 348 -17.54 2.92 -2.08
CA ALA A 348 -17.74 1.50 -1.80
C ALA A 348 -17.54 1.22 -0.30
N GLU A 349 -18.50 0.56 0.32
CA GLU A 349 -18.52 0.28 1.76
C GLU A 349 -18.84 -1.19 1.99
N ALA A 350 -18.16 -1.80 2.96
CA ALA A 350 -18.54 -3.08 3.51
C ALA A 350 -19.19 -2.86 4.88
N ASP A 351 -20.20 -3.67 5.23
CA ASP A 351 -20.85 -3.53 6.54
C ASP A 351 -20.00 -4.10 7.70
N ASN A 352 -18.94 -4.85 7.39
CA ASN A 352 -17.99 -5.37 8.38
C ASN A 352 -16.66 -4.59 8.32
N ALA A 353 -16.29 -3.96 9.43
CA ALA A 353 -15.06 -3.16 9.59
C ALA A 353 -13.74 -3.97 9.52
N GLU A 354 -13.83 -5.30 9.54
CA GLU A 354 -12.69 -6.20 9.31
C GLU A 354 -12.52 -6.55 7.82
N THR A 355 -13.42 -6.08 6.95
CA THR A 355 -13.35 -6.37 5.51
C THR A 355 -12.46 -5.38 4.80
N TYR A 356 -11.45 -5.89 4.11
CA TYR A 356 -10.59 -5.13 3.23
C TYR A 356 -11.22 -4.97 1.86
N LEU A 357 -11.17 -3.76 1.34
CA LEU A 357 -11.71 -3.36 0.05
C LEU A 357 -10.59 -2.95 -0.90
N TRP A 358 -10.69 -3.43 -2.14
CA TRP A 358 -9.94 -2.90 -3.28
C TRP A 358 -10.91 -2.58 -4.40
N GLY A 359 -10.59 -1.59 -5.21
CA GLY A 359 -11.43 -1.30 -6.35
C GLY A 359 -10.73 -0.49 -7.41
N ARG A 360 -11.43 -0.39 -8.53
CA ARG A 360 -10.98 0.30 -9.71
C ARG A 360 -12.16 1.03 -10.32
N TYR A 361 -11.97 2.27 -10.76
CA TYR A 361 -12.86 2.84 -11.77
C TYR A 361 -12.15 2.90 -13.11
N SER A 362 -12.92 2.76 -14.18
CA SER A 362 -12.49 2.99 -15.55
C SER A 362 -13.53 3.90 -16.24
N ARG A 363 -13.08 4.76 -17.16
CA ARG A 363 -13.98 5.59 -17.98
C ARG A 363 -13.57 5.59 -19.44
N TRP A 364 -14.54 5.71 -20.34
CA TRP A 364 -14.31 5.81 -21.78
C TRP A 364 -15.44 6.60 -22.44
N ALA A 365 -15.18 7.18 -23.61
CA ALA A 365 -16.22 7.86 -24.36
C ALA A 365 -17.25 6.84 -24.88
N SER A 366 -18.53 7.17 -24.83
CA SER A 366 -19.59 6.25 -25.23
C SER A 366 -19.47 5.86 -26.70
N GLY A 367 -19.47 4.55 -26.95
CA GLY A 367 -19.29 3.97 -28.28
C GLY A 367 -17.82 3.75 -28.68
N GLU A 368 -16.86 4.22 -27.88
CA GLU A 368 -15.45 3.90 -28.07
C GLU A 368 -15.08 2.58 -27.37
N THR A 369 -14.01 1.95 -27.87
CA THR A 369 -13.53 0.67 -27.37
C THR A 369 -12.28 0.77 -26.50
N GLU A 370 -11.70 1.95 -26.38
CA GLU A 370 -10.48 2.18 -25.60
C GLU A 370 -10.79 2.87 -24.28
N ILE A 371 -10.11 2.44 -23.22
CA ILE A 371 -10.27 3.03 -21.88
C ILE A 371 -9.45 4.32 -21.83
N SER A 372 -10.11 5.42 -21.50
CA SER A 372 -9.48 6.74 -21.44
C SER A 372 -8.81 7.04 -20.10
N ASP A 373 -9.25 6.39 -19.03
CA ASP A 373 -8.72 6.60 -17.67
C ASP A 373 -9.02 5.39 -16.79
N THR A 374 -8.13 5.10 -15.85
CA THR A 374 -8.29 4.02 -14.88
C THR A 374 -7.56 4.36 -13.58
N VAL A 375 -8.29 4.31 -12.45
CA VAL A 375 -7.74 4.59 -11.12
C VAL A 375 -8.06 3.44 -10.19
N ARG A 376 -7.05 3.02 -9.42
CA ARG A 376 -7.13 1.90 -8.45
C ARG A 376 -7.02 2.44 -7.03
N LEU A 377 -7.76 1.87 -6.09
CA LEU A 377 -7.70 2.20 -4.67
C LEU A 377 -7.75 0.92 -3.82
N GLY A 378 -7.15 0.97 -2.63
CA GLY A 378 -7.15 -0.09 -1.63
C GLY A 378 -5.73 -0.50 -1.18
N PRO A 379 -5.59 -1.25 -0.08
CA PRO A 379 -6.68 -1.75 0.77
C PRO A 379 -7.30 -0.64 1.64
N SER A 380 -8.63 -0.68 1.81
CA SER A 380 -9.35 0.13 2.81
C SER A 380 -10.30 -0.74 3.62
N ARG A 381 -10.39 -0.49 4.93
CA ARG A 381 -11.29 -1.22 5.86
C ARG A 381 -12.61 -0.48 6.16
N THR A 382 -12.71 0.76 5.71
CA THR A 382 -13.85 1.65 6.01
C THR A 382 -14.66 1.90 4.75
N ALA A 383 -14.03 2.54 3.75
CA ALA A 383 -14.62 2.78 2.45
C ALA A 383 -13.55 3.06 1.40
N LEU A 384 -13.86 2.76 0.14
CA LEU A 384 -13.12 3.28 -1.00
C LEU A 384 -13.90 4.46 -1.59
N ARG A 385 -13.21 5.56 -1.86
CA ARG A 385 -13.82 6.79 -2.38
C ARG A 385 -13.10 7.25 -3.63
N TRP A 386 -13.77 7.19 -4.78
CA TRP A 386 -13.28 7.77 -6.02
C TRP A 386 -13.99 9.08 -6.27
N LYS A 387 -13.33 10.20 -5.93
CA LYS A 387 -13.79 11.53 -6.31
C LYS A 387 -13.21 11.90 -7.67
N ILE A 388 -14.09 12.03 -8.66
CA ILE A 388 -13.75 12.24 -10.06
C ILE A 388 -14.08 13.69 -10.40
N GLU A 389 -13.03 14.51 -10.49
CA GLU A 389 -13.18 15.86 -11.01
C GLU A 389 -13.56 15.82 -12.49
N LEU A 390 -14.65 16.50 -12.83
CA LEU A 390 -15.11 16.57 -14.21
C LEU A 390 -14.48 17.77 -14.93
N PRO A 391 -14.17 17.64 -16.23
CA PRO A 391 -13.63 18.76 -17.01
C PRO A 391 -14.65 19.90 -17.09
N ARG A 392 -14.20 21.13 -17.35
CA ARG A 392 -15.10 22.30 -17.51
C ARG A 392 -16.13 22.15 -18.64
N ARG A 393 -15.83 21.29 -19.63
CA ARG A 393 -16.72 20.96 -20.75
C ARG A 393 -16.56 19.49 -21.09
N LEU A 394 -17.68 18.78 -21.18
CA LEU A 394 -17.72 17.40 -21.65
C LEU A 394 -17.85 17.39 -23.19
N ARG A 395 -16.93 16.71 -23.88
CA ARG A 395 -16.89 16.71 -25.36
C ARG A 395 -17.81 15.66 -25.99
N ALA A 396 -18.05 14.56 -25.28
CA ALA A 396 -18.89 13.44 -25.67
C ALA A 396 -19.56 12.84 -24.42
N ASP A 397 -20.53 11.95 -24.60
CA ASP A 397 -21.02 11.12 -23.49
C ASP A 397 -19.92 10.17 -23.04
N PHE A 398 -19.93 9.79 -21.76
CA PHE A 398 -18.97 8.83 -21.20
C PHE A 398 -19.69 7.69 -20.50
N ASP A 399 -19.15 6.50 -20.64
CA ASP A 399 -19.49 5.36 -19.82
C ASP A 399 -18.40 5.18 -18.76
N MET A 400 -18.84 4.86 -17.55
CA MET A 400 -17.98 4.67 -16.39
C MET A 400 -18.34 3.34 -15.74
N GLU A 401 -17.32 2.66 -15.25
CA GLU A 401 -17.48 1.40 -14.52
C GLU A 401 -16.60 1.42 -13.28
N VAL A 402 -17.18 1.03 -12.16
CA VAL A 402 -16.49 0.80 -10.90
C VAL A 402 -16.59 -0.67 -10.58
N VAL A 403 -15.47 -1.27 -10.21
CA VAL A 403 -15.37 -2.65 -9.78
C VAL A 403 -14.73 -2.66 -8.40
N VAL A 404 -15.31 -3.42 -7.48
CA VAL A 404 -14.85 -3.54 -6.11
C VAL A 404 -14.77 -5.00 -5.75
N ILE A 405 -13.67 -5.38 -5.11
CA ILE A 405 -13.49 -6.68 -4.52
C ILE A 405 -13.29 -6.52 -3.02
N ALA A 406 -13.76 -7.50 -2.27
CA ALA A 406 -13.69 -7.49 -0.82
C ALA A 406 -13.23 -8.84 -0.27
N SER A 407 -12.45 -8.80 0.80
CA SER A 407 -11.87 -9.97 1.46
C SER A 407 -11.78 -9.71 2.97
N ASP A 408 -11.96 -10.75 3.78
CA ASP A 408 -11.75 -10.72 5.23
C ASP A 408 -10.27 -10.69 5.62
N ARG A 409 -9.37 -10.93 4.65
CA ARG A 409 -7.91 -10.83 4.81
C ARG A 409 -7.31 -9.90 3.76
N PRO A 410 -6.26 -9.15 4.09
CA PRO A 410 -5.54 -8.34 3.10
C PRO A 410 -4.97 -9.28 2.03
N VAL A 411 -5.10 -8.89 0.76
CA VAL A 411 -4.54 -9.63 -0.37
C VAL A 411 -3.22 -8.96 -0.77
N ASP A 412 -2.13 -9.73 -0.78
CA ASP A 412 -0.76 -9.26 -1.09
C ASP A 412 -0.62 -8.56 -2.45
N GLY A 413 0.38 -7.66 -2.53
CA GLY A 413 0.75 -6.97 -3.76
C GLY A 413 -0.35 -6.06 -4.28
N SER A 414 -1.10 -5.41 -3.37
CA SER A 414 -2.40 -4.77 -3.60
C SER A 414 -2.47 -3.74 -4.73
N ALA A 415 -1.36 -3.12 -5.14
CA ALA A 415 -1.32 -2.25 -6.32
C ALA A 415 -1.35 -3.05 -7.66
N GLY A 416 -0.71 -4.22 -7.69
CA GLY A 416 -0.58 -5.09 -8.87
C GLY A 416 -1.60 -6.23 -8.90
N TRP A 417 -1.86 -6.90 -7.78
CA TRP A 417 -2.71 -8.09 -7.73
C TRP A 417 -4.18 -7.77 -8.02
N ALA A 418 -4.72 -6.69 -7.44
CA ALA A 418 -6.04 -6.20 -7.81
C ALA A 418 -6.06 -5.73 -9.27
N GLY A 419 -4.97 -5.16 -9.80
CA GLY A 419 -4.84 -4.82 -11.23
C GLY A 419 -4.82 -6.02 -12.17
N GLU A 420 -4.19 -7.13 -11.76
CA GLU A 420 -4.08 -8.39 -12.52
C GLU A 420 -5.37 -9.25 -12.41
N HIS A 421 -6.12 -9.13 -11.31
CA HIS A 421 -7.25 -10.01 -10.99
C HIS A 421 -8.62 -9.32 -11.00
N VAL A 422 -8.69 -7.99 -10.84
CA VAL A 422 -9.86 -7.20 -11.27
C VAL A 422 -9.70 -7.07 -12.77
N PRO A 423 -10.41 -7.87 -13.58
CA PRO A 423 -10.19 -7.90 -15.03
C PRO A 423 -10.32 -6.48 -15.56
N GLU A 424 -9.55 -6.05 -16.56
CA GLU A 424 -9.94 -4.86 -17.35
C GLU A 424 -11.30 -5.14 -17.96
N ILE A 425 -12.33 -4.67 -17.26
CA ILE A 425 -13.70 -4.76 -17.68
C ILE A 425 -13.91 -3.43 -18.38
N GLY A 426 -13.57 -3.45 -19.67
CA GLY A 426 -13.74 -2.33 -20.57
C GLY A 426 -15.01 -2.47 -21.41
N PRO A 427 -15.22 -1.59 -22.39
CA PRO A 427 -16.37 -1.59 -23.30
C PRO A 427 -16.64 -2.91 -24.04
N LYS A 428 -15.66 -3.82 -24.11
CA LYS A 428 -15.79 -5.15 -24.73
C LYS A 428 -16.14 -6.27 -23.74
N SER A 429 -16.24 -5.99 -22.44
CA SER A 429 -16.52 -7.03 -21.45
C SER A 429 -17.99 -7.44 -21.47
N THR A 430 -18.23 -8.73 -21.74
CA THR A 430 -19.57 -9.31 -21.71
C THR A 430 -20.00 -9.60 -20.28
N ALA A 431 -21.31 -9.66 -20.04
CA ALA A 431 -21.85 -10.13 -18.76
C ALA A 431 -21.27 -11.51 -18.35
N GLN A 432 -20.99 -12.38 -19.33
CA GLN A 432 -20.40 -13.69 -19.11
C GLN A 432 -18.94 -13.61 -18.64
N SER A 433 -18.14 -12.68 -19.17
CA SER A 433 -16.78 -12.42 -18.70
C SER A 433 -16.76 -11.93 -17.25
N ARG A 434 -17.68 -11.02 -16.89
CA ARG A 434 -17.84 -10.53 -15.51
C ARG A 434 -18.25 -11.64 -14.55
N LEU A 435 -19.23 -12.46 -14.93
CA LEU A 435 -19.66 -13.62 -14.13
C LEU A 435 -18.56 -14.66 -13.95
N LYS A 436 -17.73 -14.90 -14.98
CA LYS A 436 -16.58 -15.79 -14.89
C LYS A 436 -15.51 -15.24 -13.94
N ALA A 437 -15.24 -13.95 -13.97
CA ALA A 437 -14.33 -13.29 -13.05
C ALA A 437 -14.83 -13.38 -11.60
N ALA A 438 -16.10 -13.03 -11.37
CA ALA A 438 -16.75 -13.15 -10.07
C ALA A 438 -16.69 -14.58 -9.52
N ALA A 439 -17.01 -15.58 -10.34
CA ALA A 439 -16.94 -16.99 -9.95
C ALA A 439 -15.51 -17.46 -9.65
N THR A 440 -14.49 -16.88 -10.30
CA THR A 440 -13.08 -17.19 -10.06
C THR A 440 -12.59 -16.59 -8.74
N LEU A 441 -12.98 -15.35 -8.46
CA LEU A 441 -12.66 -14.65 -7.21
C LEU A 441 -13.40 -15.28 -6.01
N ALA A 442 -14.66 -15.65 -6.18
CA ALA A 442 -15.44 -16.31 -5.14
C ALA A 442 -14.85 -17.67 -4.72
N LYS A 443 -14.19 -18.39 -5.64
CA LYS A 443 -13.46 -19.63 -5.30
C LYS A 443 -12.27 -19.38 -4.38
N ARG A 444 -11.79 -18.15 -4.28
CA ARG A 444 -10.68 -17.70 -3.44
C ARG A 444 -11.14 -16.95 -2.18
N GLY A 445 -12.44 -16.97 -1.87
CA GLY A 445 -12.99 -16.23 -0.71
C GLY A 445 -13.15 -14.73 -0.96
N ILE A 446 -12.96 -14.28 -2.19
CA ILE A 446 -12.98 -12.86 -2.54
C ILE A 446 -14.33 -12.51 -3.14
N ALA A 447 -15.03 -11.59 -2.48
CA ALA A 447 -16.26 -11.02 -2.99
C ALA A 447 -15.96 -10.05 -4.13
N TYR A 448 -16.88 -9.97 -5.09
CA TYR A 448 -16.77 -9.14 -6.29
C TYR A 448 -18.10 -8.44 -6.52
N THR A 449 -18.06 -7.14 -6.73
CA THR A 449 -19.21 -6.33 -7.16
C THR A 449 -18.76 -5.26 -8.14
N ASP A 450 -19.70 -4.73 -8.91
CA ASP A 450 -19.45 -3.71 -9.90
C ASP A 450 -20.70 -2.87 -10.13
N ALA A 451 -20.47 -1.64 -10.58
CA ALA A 451 -21.53 -0.73 -10.96
C ALA A 451 -21.11 0.12 -12.16
N THR A 452 -22.07 0.39 -13.05
CA THR A 452 -21.87 1.25 -14.21
C THR A 452 -22.69 2.53 -14.12
N LEU A 453 -22.17 3.59 -14.74
CA LEU A 453 -22.82 4.87 -14.88
C LEU A 453 -22.61 5.39 -16.30
N LYS A 454 -23.66 5.99 -16.88
CA LYS A 454 -23.54 6.77 -18.10
C LYS A 454 -23.63 8.26 -17.77
N LEU A 455 -22.62 9.03 -18.15
CA LEU A 455 -22.58 10.48 -18.05
C LEU A 455 -22.94 11.10 -19.40
N LEU A 456 -24.08 11.77 -19.44
CA LEU A 456 -24.59 12.46 -20.62
C LEU A 456 -24.13 13.91 -20.66
N ARG A 457 -23.75 14.39 -21.84
CA ARG A 457 -23.29 15.77 -22.07
C ARG A 457 -24.29 16.85 -21.66
#